data_AF-A0A7R9ESN8-F1
#
_entry.id   AF-A0A7R9ESN8-F1
#
_cell.length_a   1.000
_cell.length_b   1.000
_cell.length_c   1.000
_cell.angle_alpha   90.00
_cell.angle_beta   90.00
_cell.angle_gamma   90.00
#
_symmetry.space_group_name_H-M   'P 1'
#
loop_
_entity.id
_entity.type
_entity.pdbx_description
1 polymer ?
#
loop_
_entity_poly.entity_id
_entity_poly.type
_entity_poly.pdbx_seq_one_letter_code
_entity_poly.pdbx_strand_id
1 'polypeptide(L)'
;MEGEWKTPFITPDWDQTLIYLSPASIFVCRCYQRAKTQLQSMLLMNLEARPVVFEDIGRQVLATGHRKRPSYFIDAISKVKKDDIVRVAKKMLRSPPSVAARGGINKLQSWENIQAGLLHHEGKIPGNRGRLSLFR
;
A
#
# COMPACT_ATOMS: atom_id res chain seq x y z
N MET A 1 2.21 34.63 17.04
CA MET A 1 1.20 33.92 17.84
C MET A 1 0.51 32.94 16.91
N GLU A 2 1.09 31.75 16.80
CA GLU A 2 0.67 30.70 15.86
C GLU A 2 -0.66 30.10 16.32
N GLY A 3 -1.67 30.17 15.47
CA GLY A 3 -2.98 29.57 15.69
C GLY A 3 -2.95 28.10 15.29
N GLU A 4 -3.03 27.22 16.28
CA GLU A 4 -3.22 25.77 16.09
C GLU A 4 -4.59 25.48 15.47
N TRP A 5 -4.61 25.08 14.19
CA TRP A 5 -5.80 24.50 13.58
C TRP A 5 -5.94 23.03 14.01
N LYS A 6 -6.62 22.79 15.13
CA LYS A 6 -7.12 21.44 15.45
C LYS A 6 -8.27 21.10 14.51
N THR A 7 -7.99 20.29 13.49
CA THR A 7 -9.07 19.67 12.71
C THR A 7 -9.81 18.67 13.60
N PRO A 8 -11.16 18.66 13.62
CA PRO A 8 -11.91 17.69 14.40
C PRO A 8 -11.77 16.32 13.73
N PHE A 9 -11.06 15.42 14.40
CA PHE A 9 -11.00 14.01 14.03
C PHE A 9 -12.36 13.38 14.37
N ILE A 10 -13.25 13.34 13.38
CA ILE A 10 -14.51 12.61 13.46
C ILE A 10 -14.15 11.11 13.54
N THR A 11 -14.03 10.56 14.75
CA THR A 11 -14.14 9.11 14.94
C THR A 11 -15.61 8.76 14.83
N PRO A 12 -16.05 7.93 13.86
CA PRO A 12 -17.39 7.39 13.94
C PRO A 12 -17.37 6.32 15.04
N ASP A 13 -18.34 6.43 15.94
CA ASP A 13 -18.73 5.46 16.95
C ASP A 13 -19.13 4.15 16.27
N TRP A 14 -18.33 3.09 16.45
CA TRP A 14 -18.55 1.76 15.88
C TRP A 14 -18.66 0.67 16.95
N ASP A 15 -18.92 1.04 18.20
CA ASP A 15 -18.80 0.13 19.35
C ASP A 15 -20.02 -0.78 19.60
N GLN A 16 -21.03 -0.82 18.72
CA GLN A 16 -22.28 -1.53 19.06
C GLN A 16 -22.65 -2.77 18.22
N THR A 17 -21.83 -3.28 17.30
CA THR A 17 -22.21 -4.51 16.55
C THR A 17 -21.13 -5.53 16.23
N LEU A 18 -19.93 -5.44 16.82
CA LEU A 18 -18.79 -6.32 16.46
C LEU A 18 -18.25 -7.18 17.60
N ILE A 19 -19.13 -7.81 18.37
CA ILE A 19 -18.73 -8.67 19.51
C ILE A 19 -18.23 -10.08 19.08
N TYR A 20 -18.40 -10.51 17.82
CA TYR A 20 -18.12 -11.90 17.41
C TYR A 20 -17.00 -12.12 16.39
N LEU A 21 -16.16 -11.13 16.07
CA LEU A 21 -15.04 -11.31 15.14
C LEU A 21 -13.71 -10.91 15.79
N SER A 22 -12.69 -11.74 15.62
CA SER A 22 -11.33 -11.47 16.11
C SER A 22 -10.87 -10.06 15.68
N PRO A 23 -10.32 -9.22 16.59
CA PRO A 23 -9.92 -7.84 16.30
C PRO A 23 -9.00 -7.70 15.08
N ALA A 24 -8.11 -8.68 14.86
CA ALA A 24 -7.20 -8.69 13.72
C ALA A 24 -7.94 -8.89 12.38
N SER A 25 -8.97 -9.72 12.35
CA SER A 25 -9.77 -9.95 11.14
C SER A 25 -10.60 -8.72 10.77
N ILE A 26 -11.17 -8.03 11.75
CA ILE A 26 -11.94 -6.79 11.56
C ILE A 26 -11.04 -5.68 10.98
N PHE A 27 -9.84 -5.49 11.52
CA PHE A 27 -8.91 -4.47 11.03
C PHE A 27 -8.50 -4.67 9.57
N VAL A 28 -8.17 -5.92 9.19
CA VAL A 28 -7.80 -6.25 7.81
C VAL A 28 -8.99 -6.08 6.86
N CYS A 29 -10.21 -6.45 7.25
CA CYS A 29 -11.43 -6.17 6.48
C CYS A 29 -11.61 -4.68 6.18
N ARG A 30 -11.47 -3.84 7.21
CA ARG A 30 -11.77 -2.41 7.15
C ARG A 30 -10.71 -1.62 6.37
N CYS A 31 -9.43 -1.92 6.56
CA CYS A 31 -8.35 -1.28 5.81
C CYS A 31 -8.41 -1.62 4.31
N TYR A 32 -8.77 -2.86 3.97
CA TYR A 32 -8.95 -3.30 2.59
C TYR A 32 -10.06 -2.54 1.86
N GLN A 33 -11.25 -2.41 2.48
CA GLN A 33 -12.35 -1.64 1.87
C GLN A 33 -12.01 -0.16 1.75
N ARG A 34 -11.42 0.43 2.79
CA ARG A 34 -10.98 1.83 2.79
C ARG A 34 -9.99 2.12 1.65
N ALA A 35 -9.00 1.24 1.46
CA ALA A 35 -8.01 1.40 0.40
C ALA A 35 -8.64 1.37 -1.00
N LYS A 36 -9.66 0.52 -1.23
CA LYS A 36 -10.38 0.45 -2.51
C LYS A 36 -11.13 1.75 -2.81
N THR A 37 -11.88 2.25 -1.82
CA THR A 37 -12.61 3.53 -1.96
C THR A 37 -11.64 4.68 -2.21
N GLN A 38 -10.55 4.76 -1.44
CA GLN A 38 -9.54 5.82 -1.61
C GLN A 38 -8.91 5.79 -3.01
N LEU A 39 -8.60 4.61 -3.55
CA LEU A 39 -8.04 4.47 -4.89
C LEU A 39 -9.05 4.89 -5.98
N GLN A 40 -10.32 4.53 -5.82
CA GLN A 40 -11.38 4.94 -6.76
C GLN A 40 -11.62 6.45 -6.73
N SER A 41 -11.64 7.06 -5.54
CA SER A 41 -11.76 8.51 -5.39
C SER A 41 -10.60 9.24 -6.06
N MET A 42 -9.36 8.80 -5.82
CA MET A 42 -8.18 9.38 -6.45
C MET A 42 -8.24 9.29 -7.98
N LEU A 43 -8.66 8.13 -8.51
CA LEU A 43 -8.81 7.94 -9.96
C LEU A 43 -9.83 8.92 -10.56
N LEU A 44 -11.00 9.07 -9.93
CA LEU A 44 -12.06 9.95 -10.41
C LEU A 44 -11.68 11.43 -10.31
N MET A 45 -11.03 11.84 -9.23
CA MET A 45 -10.53 13.21 -9.04
C MET A 45 -9.49 13.58 -10.10
N ASN A 46 -8.58 12.67 -10.45
CA ASN A 46 -7.57 12.92 -11.49
C ASN A 46 -8.18 13.19 -12.88
N LEU A 47 -9.44 12.78 -13.13
CA LEU A 47 -10.13 13.03 -14.39
C LEU A 47 -10.70 14.45 -14.51
N GLU A 48 -10.75 15.20 -13.42
CA GLU A 48 -11.21 16.60 -13.43
C GLU A 48 -10.17 17.53 -14.09
N ALA A 49 -8.90 17.14 -14.06
CA ALA A 49 -7.80 17.89 -14.66
C ALA A 49 -7.52 17.44 -16.11
N ARG A 50 -7.89 18.28 -17.09
CA ARG A 50 -7.69 18.01 -18.54
C ARG A 50 -6.24 17.66 -18.93
N PRO A 51 -5.18 18.30 -18.36
CA PRO A 51 -3.79 17.92 -18.66
C PRO A 51 -3.44 16.49 -18.19
N VAL A 52 -3.93 16.10 -17.02
CA VAL A 52 -3.71 14.75 -16.45
C VAL A 52 -4.40 13.69 -17.31
N VAL A 53 -5.60 13.98 -17.80
CA VAL A 53 -6.31 13.10 -18.74
C VAL A 53 -5.52 12.93 -20.04
N PHE A 54 -4.93 14.00 -20.58
CA PHE A 54 -4.13 13.91 -21.81
C PHE A 54 -2.87 13.06 -21.63
N GLU A 55 -2.14 13.27 -20.53
CA GLU A 55 -0.96 12.47 -20.19
C GLU A 55 -1.32 10.98 -20.05
N ASP A 56 -2.40 10.67 -19.34
CA ASP A 56 -2.86 9.29 -19.16
C ASP A 56 -3.24 8.62 -20.49
N ILE A 57 -3.91 9.35 -21.40
CA ILE A 57 -4.20 8.84 -22.74
C ILE A 57 -2.91 8.56 -23.50
N GLY A 58 -1.96 9.50 -23.50
CA GLY A 58 -0.67 9.33 -24.16
C GLY A 58 0.07 8.09 -23.64
N ARG A 59 0.17 7.95 -22.32
CA ARG A 59 0.81 6.79 -21.67
C ARG A 59 0.13 5.47 -22.03
N GLN A 60 -1.19 5.41 -22.02
CA GLN A 60 -1.93 4.18 -22.36
C GLN A 60 -1.77 3.77 -23.82
N VAL A 61 -1.83 4.73 -24.74
CA VAL A 61 -1.63 4.48 -26.17
C VAL A 61 -0.19 4.03 -26.43
N LEU A 62 0.80 4.64 -25.78
CA LEU A 62 2.21 4.23 -25.92
C LEU A 62 2.49 2.84 -25.32
N ALA A 63 1.94 2.54 -24.15
CA ALA A 63 2.24 1.29 -23.45
C ALA A 63 1.42 0.08 -23.96
N THR A 64 0.15 0.29 -24.32
CA THR A 64 -0.78 -0.80 -24.67
C THR A 64 -1.40 -0.68 -26.06
N GLY A 65 -1.14 0.40 -26.80
CA GLY A 65 -1.68 0.64 -28.15
C GLY A 65 -3.15 1.09 -28.18
N HIS A 66 -3.85 1.10 -27.03
CA HIS A 66 -5.25 1.48 -26.94
C HIS A 66 -5.54 2.18 -25.61
N ARG A 67 -6.60 2.99 -25.57
CA ARG A 67 -7.08 3.64 -24.36
C ARG A 67 -8.16 2.80 -23.68
N LYS A 68 -8.00 2.51 -22.40
CA LYS A 68 -9.05 1.93 -21.56
C LYS A 68 -9.84 3.04 -20.88
N ARG A 69 -11.17 2.88 -20.81
CA ARG A 69 -12.04 3.85 -20.14
C ARG A 69 -11.86 3.78 -18.61
N PRO A 70 -12.05 4.89 -17.88
CA PRO A 70 -12.00 4.89 -16.42
C PRO A 70 -12.91 3.84 -15.76
N SER A 71 -14.09 3.59 -16.32
CA SER A 71 -15.04 2.57 -15.82
C SER A 71 -14.43 1.17 -15.74
N TYR A 72 -13.59 0.79 -16.70
CA TYR A 72 -12.87 -0.49 -16.68
C TYR A 72 -12.01 -0.63 -15.42
N PHE A 73 -11.32 0.44 -15.03
CA PHE A 73 -10.45 0.43 -13.85
C PHE A 73 -11.26 0.41 -12.56
N ILE A 74 -12.38 1.13 -12.49
CA ILE A 74 -13.31 1.09 -11.34
C ILE A 74 -13.80 -0.34 -11.12
N ASP A 75 -14.25 -1.01 -12.18
CA ASP A 75 -14.71 -2.40 -12.12
C ASP A 75 -13.58 -3.37 -11.73
N ALA A 76 -12.38 -3.17 -12.28
CA ALA A 76 -11.22 -3.96 -11.93
C ALA A 76 -10.87 -3.82 -10.43
N ILE A 77 -10.85 -2.60 -9.89
CA ILE A 77 -10.60 -2.33 -8.46
C ILE A 77 -11.68 -2.98 -7.59
N SER A 78 -12.95 -2.87 -8.00
CA SER A 78 -14.08 -3.48 -7.28
C SER A 78 -13.95 -5.00 -7.18
N LYS A 79 -13.38 -5.67 -8.19
CA LYS A 79 -13.20 -7.13 -8.23
C LYS A 79 -12.01 -7.66 -7.41
N VAL A 80 -11.02 -6.83 -7.09
CA VAL A 80 -9.84 -7.26 -6.30
C VAL A 80 -10.28 -7.83 -4.95
N LYS A 81 -9.81 -9.01 -4.56
CA LYS A 81 -10.07 -9.65 -3.25
C LYS A 81 -8.87 -9.52 -2.30
N LYS A 82 -9.06 -9.84 -1.02
CA LYS A 82 -7.96 -9.86 -0.03
C LYS A 82 -6.85 -10.84 -0.39
N ASP A 83 -7.23 -12.02 -0.89
CA ASP A 83 -6.27 -13.06 -1.27
C ASP A 83 -5.38 -12.63 -2.43
N ASP A 84 -5.91 -11.81 -3.35
CA ASP A 84 -5.12 -11.22 -4.43
C ASP A 84 -4.02 -10.30 -3.90
N ILE A 85 -4.31 -9.52 -2.85
CA ILE A 85 -3.35 -8.62 -2.22
C ILE A 85 -2.24 -9.44 -1.56
N VAL A 86 -2.60 -10.48 -0.80
CA VAL A 86 -1.61 -11.37 -0.17
C VAL A 86 -0.74 -12.06 -1.22
N ARG A 87 -1.35 -12.53 -2.32
CA ARG A 87 -0.64 -13.16 -3.45
C ARG A 87 0.35 -12.20 -4.10
N VAL A 88 -0.07 -10.97 -4.39
CA VAL A 88 0.79 -9.95 -5.01
C VAL A 88 1.90 -9.53 -4.05
N ALA A 89 1.61 -9.31 -2.77
CA ALA A 89 2.61 -9.00 -1.75
C ALA A 89 3.69 -10.09 -1.66
N LYS A 90 3.27 -11.36 -1.62
CA LYS A 90 4.21 -12.50 -1.66
C LYS A 90 5.03 -12.54 -2.95
N LYS A 91 4.44 -12.19 -4.10
CA LYS A 91 5.17 -12.12 -5.37
C LYS A 91 6.20 -10.99 -5.37
N MET A 92 5.86 -9.81 -4.84
CA MET A 92 6.75 -8.65 -4.77
C MET A 92 7.92 -8.87 -3.82
N LEU A 93 7.71 -9.56 -2.69
CA LEU A 93 8.76 -9.84 -1.71
C LEU A 93 9.73 -10.96 -2.13
N ARG A 94 9.43 -11.69 -3.21
CA ARG A 94 10.31 -12.76 -3.73
C ARG A 94 11.49 -12.24 -4.54
N SER A 95 11.38 -11.07 -5.15
CA SER A 95 12.47 -10.50 -5.94
C SER A 95 13.58 -9.94 -5.03
N PRO A 96 14.85 -9.96 -5.48
CA PRO A 96 15.95 -9.37 -4.73
C PRO A 96 15.68 -7.89 -4.45
N PRO A 97 15.92 -7.41 -3.22
CA PRO A 97 15.61 -6.05 -2.83
C PRO A 97 16.57 -5.04 -3.45
N SER A 98 16.03 -3.92 -3.93
CA SER A 98 16.82 -2.75 -4.32
C SER A 98 16.92 -1.79 -3.13
N VAL A 99 18.14 -1.56 -2.65
CA VAL A 99 18.42 -0.71 -1.48
C VAL A 99 19.21 0.52 -1.93
N ALA A 100 18.70 1.71 -1.63
CA ALA A 100 19.40 2.97 -1.81
C ALA A 100 19.52 3.68 -0.44
N ALA A 101 20.72 4.11 -0.08
CA ALA A 101 20.98 4.79 1.20
C ALA A 101 21.87 6.02 0.96
N ARG A 102 21.65 7.07 1.76
CA ARG A 102 22.41 8.33 1.70
C ARG A 102 22.64 8.85 3.13
N GLY A 103 23.85 9.34 3.42
CA GLY A 103 24.22 9.89 4.73
C GLY A 103 25.15 8.97 5.53
N GLY A 104 24.98 8.91 6.85
CA GLY A 104 25.78 8.05 7.75
C GLY A 104 25.40 6.57 7.64
N ILE A 105 25.97 5.88 6.65
CA ILE A 105 25.61 4.49 6.27
C ILE A 105 26.21 3.44 7.22
N ASN A 106 27.02 3.84 8.21
CA ASN A 106 27.75 2.93 9.10
C ASN A 106 26.86 1.98 9.93
N LYS A 107 25.56 2.26 10.06
CA LYS A 107 24.58 1.42 10.78
C LYS A 107 23.75 0.52 9.85
N LEU A 108 23.90 0.67 8.54
CA LEU A 108 23.16 -0.12 7.57
C LEU A 108 23.69 -1.56 7.58
N GLN A 109 22.77 -2.52 7.63
CA GLN A 109 23.11 -3.93 7.51
C GLN A 109 23.63 -4.23 6.10
N SER A 110 24.42 -5.29 5.95
CA SER A 110 24.85 -5.73 4.63
C SER A 110 23.64 -6.09 3.77
N TRP A 111 23.80 -5.96 2.45
CA TRP A 111 22.71 -6.24 1.51
C TRP A 111 22.22 -7.69 1.60
N GLU A 112 23.13 -8.64 1.86
CA GLU A 112 22.82 -10.05 2.04
C GLU A 112 21.90 -10.29 3.24
N ASN A 113 22.16 -9.59 4.35
CA ASN A 113 21.34 -9.67 5.56
C ASN A 113 19.94 -9.10 5.33
N ILE A 114 19.84 -8.01 4.55
CA ILE A 114 18.55 -7.41 4.18
C ILE A 114 17.76 -8.36 3.28
N GLN A 115 18.42 -8.96 2.29
CA GLN A 115 17.80 -9.95 1.41
C GLN A 115 17.31 -11.17 2.20
N ALA A 116 18.16 -11.72 3.08
CA ALA A 116 17.78 -12.86 3.93
C ALA A 116 16.57 -12.53 4.81
N GLY A 117 16.57 -11.35 5.45
CA GLY A 117 15.46 -10.91 6.30
C GLY A 117 14.12 -10.77 5.57
N LEU A 118 14.13 -10.33 4.30
CA LEU A 118 12.91 -10.20 3.50
C LEU A 118 12.38 -11.55 2.98
N LEU A 119 13.24 -12.54 2.81
CA LEU A 119 12.87 -13.90 2.41
C LEU A 119 12.34 -14.73 3.60
N HIS A 120 12.75 -14.41 4.82
CA HIS A 120 12.23 -15.07 6.03
C HIS A 120 10.77 -14.67 6.32
N HIS A 121 9.90 -15.67 6.52
CA HIS A 121 8.47 -15.48 6.83
C HIS A 121 8.22 -14.66 8.11
N GLU A 122 9.21 -14.55 9.00
CA GLU A 122 9.14 -13.78 10.25
C GLU A 122 9.85 -12.42 10.19
N GLY A 123 10.47 -12.04 9.06
CA GLY A 123 11.19 -10.76 8.94
C GLY A 123 12.42 -10.63 9.84
N LYS A 124 12.98 -11.77 10.30
CA LYS A 124 14.14 -11.83 11.18
C LYS A 124 15.42 -11.76 10.35
N ILE A 125 16.27 -10.80 10.68
CA ILE A 125 17.60 -10.66 10.07
C ILE A 125 18.57 -11.59 10.81
N PRO A 126 19.19 -12.58 10.15
CA PRO A 126 20.18 -13.43 10.79
C PRO A 126 21.41 -12.58 11.18
N GLY A 127 21.81 -12.63 12.45
CA GLY A 127 23.08 -12.05 12.91
C GLY A 127 23.01 -10.74 13.73
N ASN A 128 21.85 -10.09 13.89
CA ASN A 128 21.75 -8.89 14.72
C ASN A 128 20.99 -9.16 16.03
N ARG A 129 21.69 -9.11 17.19
CA ARG A 129 21.07 -9.14 18.53
C ARG A 129 20.27 -7.85 18.83
N GLY A 130 20.32 -6.86 17.95
CA GLY A 130 19.45 -5.68 17.95
C GLY A 130 18.13 -5.97 17.24
N ARG A 131 17.06 -6.06 18.03
CA ARG A 131 15.65 -6.30 17.69
C ARG A 131 15.12 -5.38 16.57
N LEU A 132 15.38 -5.72 15.31
CA LEU A 132 14.75 -5.11 14.14
C LEU A 132 13.93 -6.20 13.42
N SER A 133 12.65 -6.31 13.77
CA SER A 133 11.66 -7.04 12.98
C SER A 133 11.17 -6.11 11.88
N LEU A 134 11.36 -6.48 10.61
CA LEU A 134 10.88 -5.69 9.47
C LEU A 134 9.34 -5.63 9.40
N PHE A 135 8.66 -6.60 10.01
CA PHE A 135 7.21 -6.67 10.10
C PHE A 135 6.84 -6.73 11.59
N ARG A 136 6.14 -5.71 12.08
CA ARG A 136 5.66 -5.57 13.46
C ARG A 136 4.14 -5.68 13.50
#